data_AF-A0A847MY56-F1
#
_entry.id   AF-A0A847MY56-F1
#
_cell.length_a   1.000
_cell.length_b   1.000
_cell.length_c   1.000
_cell.angle_alpha   90.00
_cell.angle_beta   90.00
_cell.angle_gamma   90.00
#
_symmetry.space_group_name_H-M   'P 1'
#
loop_
_entity.id
_entity.type
_entity.pdbx_description
1 polymer ?
#
loop_
_entity_poly.entity_id
_entity_poly.type
_entity_poly.pdbx_seq_one_letter_code
_entity_poly.pdbx_strand_id
1 'polypeptide(L)'
;GLEEDQIACLLITQTGDLKSRNPATGLRKASLCRVTPLFCMQELEIEGMLEKVIRMLVILNCPLDKTVPVFLDGAEKLRPDLALQALGDKLPNQ
;
A
#
# COMPACT_ATOMS: atom_id res chain seq x y z
N GLY A 1 10.61 7.86 -10.98
CA GLY A 1 10.45 6.78 -9.99
C GLY A 1 10.47 7.41 -8.61
N LEU A 2 10.09 6.65 -7.59
CA LEU A 2 10.26 7.04 -6.18
C LEU A 2 11.61 6.54 -5.70
N GLU A 3 12.46 7.44 -5.19
CA GLU A 3 13.76 7.10 -4.59
C GLU A 3 13.62 6.91 -3.07
N GLU A 4 14.47 6.06 -2.47
CA GLU A 4 14.37 5.71 -1.04
C GLU A 4 14.57 6.92 -0.11
N ASP A 5 15.40 7.89 -0.50
CA ASP A 5 15.67 9.12 0.27
C ASP A 5 14.46 10.07 0.34
N GLN A 6 13.49 9.88 -0.55
CA GLN A 6 12.22 10.61 -0.52
C GLN A 6 11.23 10.01 0.48
N ILE A 7 11.56 8.87 1.11
CA ILE A 7 10.69 8.15 2.03
C ILE A 7 11.12 8.41 3.47
N ALA A 8 10.29 9.12 4.24
CA ALA A 8 10.54 9.38 5.65
C ALA A 8 10.36 8.11 6.50
N CYS A 9 9.24 7.39 6.31
CA CYS A 9 8.97 6.09 6.92
C CYS A 9 7.76 5.40 6.29
N LEU A 10 7.61 4.10 6.57
CA LEU A 10 6.41 3.32 6.24
C LEU A 10 5.72 2.84 7.50
N LEU A 11 4.41 3.04 7.56
CA LEU A 11 3.53 2.35 8.49
C LEU A 11 2.79 1.26 7.73
N ILE A 12 2.88 0.02 8.20
CA ILE A 12 2.38 -1.16 7.49
C ILE A 12 1.39 -1.87 8.39
N THR A 13 0.17 -2.12 7.91
CA THR A 13 -0.81 -2.96 8.60
C THR A 13 -1.04 -4.24 7.82
N GLN A 14 -1.42 -5.30 8.52
CA GLN A 14 -1.91 -6.54 7.92
C GLN A 14 -3.12 -7.06 8.68
N THR A 15 -4.04 -7.72 7.98
CA THR A 15 -5.16 -8.44 8.60
C THR A 15 -4.67 -9.59 9.47
N GLY A 16 -5.39 -9.91 10.56
CA GLY A 16 -4.96 -10.92 11.53
C GLY A 16 -4.99 -12.36 11.03
N ASP A 17 -5.59 -12.60 9.86
CA ASP A 17 -5.53 -13.87 9.13
C ASP A 17 -4.17 -14.10 8.43
N LEU A 18 -3.31 -13.07 8.32
CA LEU A 18 -1.95 -13.17 7.80
C LEU A 18 -0.92 -13.40 8.91
N LYS A 19 -0.47 -14.65 9.04
CA LYS A 19 0.46 -15.08 10.12
C LYS A 19 1.77 -15.67 9.63
N SER A 20 1.97 -15.75 8.32
CA SER A 20 3.14 -16.45 7.77
C SER A 20 4.44 -15.68 8.01
N ARG A 21 4.45 -14.36 7.78
CA ARG A 21 5.65 -13.51 7.84
C ARG A 21 5.30 -12.05 8.11
N ASN A 22 6.21 -11.32 8.76
CA ASN A 22 6.10 -9.87 8.91
C ASN A 22 6.36 -9.14 7.56
N PRO A 23 5.52 -8.18 7.13
CA PRO A 23 5.66 -7.46 5.86
C PRO A 23 7.00 -6.73 5.69
N ALA A 24 7.52 -6.11 6.74
CA ALA A 24 8.81 -5.42 6.70
C ALA A 24 9.96 -6.41 6.39
N THR A 25 9.87 -7.66 6.85
CA THR A 25 10.83 -8.71 6.46
C THR A 25 10.74 -9.02 4.95
N GLY A 26 9.55 -8.92 4.35
CA GLY A 26 9.36 -9.04 2.91
C GLY A 26 10.13 -7.97 2.14
N LEU A 27 9.93 -6.69 2.51
CA LEU A 27 10.61 -5.55 1.89
C LEU A 27 12.14 -5.68 1.97
N ARG A 28 12.67 -6.01 3.15
CA ARG A 28 14.12 -6.15 3.34
C ARG A 28 14.72 -7.29 2.51
N LYS A 29 14.02 -8.42 2.37
CA LYS A 29 14.48 -9.52 1.51
C LYS A 29 14.42 -9.20 0.02
N ALA A 30 13.55 -8.28 -0.38
CA ALA A 30 13.49 -7.77 -1.75
C ALA A 30 14.53 -6.66 -2.02
N SER A 31 15.45 -6.40 -1.07
CA SER A 31 16.43 -5.30 -1.13
C SER A 31 15.80 -3.91 -1.24
N LEU A 32 14.57 -3.74 -0.73
CA LEU A 32 13.86 -2.47 -0.66
C LEU A 32 13.93 -1.90 0.76
N CYS A 33 13.83 -0.57 0.87
CA CYS A 33 13.75 0.14 2.16
C CYS A 33 14.91 -0.25 3.09
N ARG A 34 16.15 -0.24 2.58
CA ARG A 34 17.34 -0.71 3.30
C ARG A 34 17.65 0.10 4.55
N VAL A 35 17.42 1.41 4.52
CA VAL A 35 17.65 2.33 5.64
C VAL A 35 16.35 2.95 6.15
N THR A 36 15.30 3.00 5.34
CA THR A 36 14.01 3.56 5.73
C THR A 36 13.44 2.88 6.99
N PRO A 37 12.95 3.66 7.98
CA PRO A 37 12.21 3.15 9.12
C PRO A 37 10.89 2.49 8.70
N LEU A 38 10.66 1.27 9.19
CA LEU A 38 9.46 0.49 8.93
C LEU A 38 8.79 0.15 10.28
N PHE A 39 7.48 0.33 10.37
CA PHE A 39 6.72 -0.06 11.55
C PHE A 39 5.50 -0.88 11.13
N CYS A 40 5.34 -2.06 11.73
CA CYS A 40 4.26 -3.00 11.40
C CYS A 40 3.25 -3.09 12.54
N MET A 41 1.97 -3.10 12.18
CA MET A 41 0.85 -3.30 13.11
C MET A 41 -0.11 -4.36 12.56
N GLN A 42 -0.96 -4.88 13.43
CA GLN A 42 -2.17 -5.57 12.99
C GLN A 42 -3.24 -4.53 12.63
N GLU A 43 -3.99 -4.80 11.58
CA GLU A 43 -5.19 -4.04 11.22
C GLU A 43 -6.32 -4.28 12.22
N LEU A 44 -7.28 -3.36 12.26
CA LEU A 44 -8.52 -3.60 12.99
C LEU A 44 -9.26 -4.84 12.46
N GLU A 45 -9.78 -5.67 13.37
CA GLU A 45 -10.61 -6.84 13.06
C GLU A 45 -12.09 -6.45 13.08
N ILE A 46 -12.75 -6.52 11.93
CA ILE A 46 -14.16 -6.13 11.76
C ILE A 46 -14.90 -7.20 10.94
N GLU A 47 -16.14 -7.51 11.32
CA GLU A 47 -16.99 -8.39 10.53
C GLU A 47 -17.16 -7.88 9.10
N GLY A 48 -16.97 -8.77 8.12
CA GLY A 48 -17.08 -8.44 6.69
C GLY A 48 -15.91 -7.66 6.10
N MET A 49 -14.80 -7.47 6.84
CA MET A 49 -13.60 -6.84 6.29
C MET A 49 -12.97 -7.68 5.17
N LEU A 50 -12.20 -7.03 4.30
CA LEU A 50 -11.44 -7.72 3.26
C LEU A 50 -10.30 -8.52 3.90
N GLU A 51 -10.31 -9.84 3.67
CA GLU A 51 -9.32 -10.79 4.17
C GLU A 51 -7.98 -10.71 3.43
N LYS A 52 -6.90 -11.16 4.09
CA LYS A 52 -5.54 -11.28 3.54
C LYS A 52 -4.99 -10.00 2.93
N VAL A 53 -5.22 -8.86 3.56
CA VAL A 53 -4.78 -7.55 3.07
C VAL A 53 -3.56 -7.07 3.84
N ILE A 54 -2.57 -6.58 3.10
CA ILE A 54 -1.47 -5.75 3.62
C ILE A 54 -1.72 -4.32 3.14
N ARG A 55 -1.67 -3.34 4.05
CA ARG A 55 -1.74 -1.91 3.71
C ARG A 55 -0.45 -1.22 4.06
N MET A 56 -0.08 -0.24 3.26
CA MET A 56 1.15 0.55 3.46
C MET A 56 0.80 2.02 3.36
N LEU A 57 1.00 2.75 4.46
CA LEU A 57 1.07 4.20 4.44
C LEU A 57 2.53 4.60 4.28
N VAL A 58 2.85 5.20 3.14
CA VAL A 58 4.18 5.70 2.83
C VAL A 58 4.21 7.19 3.13
N ILE A 59 4.99 7.61 4.13
CA ILE A 59 5.17 9.03 4.45
C ILE A 59 6.36 9.54 3.65
N LEU A 60 6.08 10.50 2.76
CA LEU A 60 7.02 10.98 1.75
C LEU A 60 7.42 12.44 2.01
N ASN A 61 8.65 12.77 1.63
CA ASN A 61 9.20 14.12 1.59
C ASN A 61 8.96 14.74 0.20
N CYS A 62 7.74 14.61 -0.36
CA CYS A 62 7.38 15.16 -1.66
C CYS A 62 5.96 15.74 -1.66
N PRO A 63 5.65 16.64 -2.62
CA PRO A 63 4.29 17.13 -2.83
C PRO A 63 3.27 16.01 -3.07
N LEU A 64 2.06 16.17 -2.53
CA LEU A 64 0.98 15.18 -2.60
C LEU A 64 0.46 14.95 -4.02
N ASP A 65 0.42 16.00 -4.84
CA ASP A 65 0.00 15.97 -6.26
C ASP A 65 0.90 15.10 -7.15
N LYS A 66 2.08 14.73 -6.66
CA LYS A 66 3.01 13.80 -7.33
C LYS A 66 2.85 12.34 -6.88
N THR A 67 1.89 12.06 -6.00
CA THR A 67 1.67 10.73 -5.46
C THR A 67 0.42 10.10 -6.06
N VAL A 68 0.45 8.78 -6.23
CA VAL A 68 -0.70 8.01 -6.72
C VAL A 68 -0.93 6.85 -5.75
N PRO A 69 -2.11 6.77 -5.11
CA PRO A 69 -2.44 5.62 -4.28
C PRO A 69 -2.67 4.38 -5.17
N VAL A 70 -2.15 3.23 -4.74
CA VAL A 70 -2.18 1.98 -5.51
C VAL A 70 -2.92 0.90 -4.71
N PHE A 71 -3.86 0.24 -5.38
CA PHE A 71 -4.64 -0.89 -4.86
C PHE A 71 -4.53 -2.04 -5.86
N LEU A 72 -4.24 -3.24 -5.38
CA LEU A 72 -3.95 -4.42 -6.22
C LEU A 72 -4.62 -5.66 -5.62
N ASP A 73 -4.69 -6.72 -6.41
CA ASP A 73 -5.00 -8.08 -5.96
C ASP A 73 -6.35 -8.21 -5.20
N GLY A 74 -7.35 -7.41 -5.61
CA GLY A 74 -8.68 -7.37 -5.02
C GLY A 74 -8.88 -6.24 -4.01
N ALA A 75 -7.82 -5.55 -3.58
CA ALA A 75 -7.90 -4.39 -2.71
C ALA A 75 -8.52 -3.16 -3.39
N GLU A 76 -8.70 -3.17 -4.72
CA GLU A 76 -9.40 -2.14 -5.48
C GLU A 76 -10.84 -1.93 -4.96
N LYS A 77 -11.45 -2.97 -4.37
CA LYS A 77 -12.76 -2.91 -3.70
C LYS A 77 -12.79 -1.94 -2.51
N LEU A 78 -11.63 -1.59 -1.94
CA LEU A 78 -11.53 -0.62 -0.84
C LEU A 78 -11.64 0.84 -1.35
N ARG A 79 -11.35 1.08 -2.63
CA ARG A 79 -11.43 2.39 -3.29
C ARG A 79 -12.01 2.25 -4.70
N PRO A 80 -13.29 1.86 -4.83
CA PRO A 80 -13.92 1.67 -6.14
C PRO A 80 -13.91 2.96 -6.99
N ASP A 81 -13.90 4.13 -6.35
CA ASP A 81 -13.77 5.42 -7.02
C ASP A 81 -12.46 5.57 -7.81
N LEU A 82 -11.34 5.06 -7.28
CA LEU A 82 -10.04 5.10 -7.97
C LEU A 82 -9.93 4.04 -9.07
N ALA A 83 -10.52 2.87 -8.86
CA ALA A 83 -10.55 1.81 -9.86
C ALA A 83 -11.37 2.22 -11.09
N LEU A 84 -12.50 2.90 -10.87
CA LEU A 84 -13.34 3.44 -11.95
C LEU A 84 -12.62 4.55 -12.72
N GLN A 85 -11.88 5.43 -12.05
CA GLN A 85 -11.07 6.45 -12.70
C GLN A 85 -10.01 5.83 -13.62
N ALA A 86 -9.30 4.80 -13.17
CA ALA A 86 -8.32 4.09 -13.98
C ALA A 86 -8.92 3.37 -15.22
N LEU A 87 -10.21 2.98 -15.17
CA LEU A 87 -10.94 2.48 -16.35
C LEU A 87 -11.33 3.63 -17.30
N GLY A 88 -11.81 4.75 -16.75
CA GLY A 88 -12.17 5.95 -17.51
C GLY A 88 -11.00 6.52 -18.30
N ASP A 89 -9.81 6.61 -17.68
CA ASP A 89 -8.58 7.08 -18.33
C ASP A 89 -8.06 6.12 -19.41
N LYS A 90 -8.49 4.85 -19.39
CA LYS A 90 -8.13 3.82 -20.39
C LYS A 90 -9.12 3.71 -21.54
N LEU A 91 -10.30 4.33 -21.45
CA LEU A 91 -11.22 4.43 -22.57
C LEU A 91 -10.77 5.63 -23.42
N PRO A 92 -10.21 5.42 -24.62
CA PRO A 92 -9.95 6.54 -25.52
C PRO A 92 -11.28 7.27 -25.76
N ASN A 93 -11.24 8.60 -25.73
CA ASN A 93 -12.35 9.51 -25.99
C ASN A 93 -13.34 8.90 -27.01
N GLN A 94 -14.59 8.72 -26.58
CA GLN A 94 -15.71 8.46 -27.49
C GLN A 94 -15.86 9.61 -28.48
#